data_AF-A0AAW9K9P6-F1
#
_entry.id   AF-A0AAW9K9P6-F1
#
_cell.length_a   1.000
_cell.length_b   1.000
_cell.length_c   1.000
_cell.angle_alpha   90.00
_cell.angle_beta   90.00
_cell.angle_gamma   90.00
#
_symmetry.space_group_name_H-M   'P 1'
#
loop_
_entity.id
_entity.type
_entity.pdbx_description
1 polymer ?
#
loop_
_entity_poly.entity_id
_entity_poly.type
_entity_poly.pdbx_seq_one_letter_code
_entity_poly.pdbx_strand_id
1 'polypeptide(L)'
;MNEVKIPKRMTTALVNSLTAGVVPRIGLEHIAVGRKPEIEAILKDLDNIAEGGAAFKLITGRYGSGKSFLLQMIRNYAMDRGFAVADGDLSPERRLVGTKGQGLATYRELMTNLSTRTRPDGGALETILQK
;
A
#
# COMPACT_ATOMS: atom_id res chain seq x y z
N MET A 1 14.50 15.32 -24.30
CA MET A 1 13.94 14.71 -23.08
C MET A 1 12.98 15.73 -22.49
N ASN A 2 11.69 15.41 -22.36
CA ASN A 2 10.78 16.27 -21.60
C ASN A 2 11.18 16.20 -20.13
N GLU A 3 11.41 17.35 -19.51
CA GLU A 3 11.80 17.45 -18.11
C GLU A 3 10.61 17.04 -17.23
N VAL A 4 10.74 15.92 -16.52
CA VAL A 4 9.69 15.44 -15.61
C VAL A 4 9.65 16.35 -14.39
N LYS A 5 8.69 17.29 -14.38
CA LYS A 5 8.53 18.24 -13.28
C LYS A 5 7.73 17.61 -12.13
N ILE A 6 8.43 17.11 -11.13
CA ILE A 6 7.81 16.54 -9.92
C ILE A 6 7.32 17.68 -9.01
N PRO A 7 6.06 17.66 -8.52
CA PRO A 7 5.57 18.68 -7.58
C PRO A 7 6.42 18.77 -6.32
N LYS A 8 6.73 19.99 -5.86
CA LYS A 8 7.61 20.23 -4.69
C LYS A 8 7.16 19.45 -3.45
N ARG A 9 5.85 19.36 -3.20
CA ARG A 9 5.28 18.60 -2.08
C ARG A 9 5.69 17.12 -2.14
N MET A 10 5.64 16.50 -3.33
CA MET A 10 6.03 15.11 -3.52
C MET A 10 7.54 14.94 -3.35
N THR A 11 8.35 15.82 -3.94
CA THR A 11 9.80 15.77 -3.79
C THR A 11 10.23 15.90 -2.31
N THR A 12 9.63 16.82 -1.55
CA THR A 12 9.88 16.96 -0.11
C THR A 12 9.50 15.69 0.66
N ALA A 13 8.33 15.12 0.39
CA ALA A 13 7.89 13.88 1.07
C ALA A 13 8.82 12.70 0.75
N LEU A 14 9.27 12.57 -0.50
CA LEU A 14 10.23 11.57 -0.94
C LEU A 14 11.55 11.70 -0.18
N VAL A 15 12.16 12.89 -0.20
CA VAL A 15 13.45 13.13 0.46
C VAL A 15 13.35 12.85 1.96
N ASN A 16 12.33 13.39 2.64
CA ASN A 16 12.17 13.19 4.08
C ASN A 16 12.03 11.71 4.47
N SER A 17 11.26 10.94 3.70
CA SER A 17 11.05 9.51 3.95
C SER A 17 12.35 8.73 3.78
N LEU A 18 13.08 8.97 2.68
CA LEU A 18 14.35 8.31 2.40
C LEU A 18 15.41 8.66 3.44
N THR A 19 15.51 9.93 3.86
CA THR A 19 16.42 10.35 4.93
C THR A 19 16.11 9.67 6.26
N ALA A 20 14.84 9.44 6.56
CA ALA A 20 14.41 8.71 7.76
C ALA A 20 14.50 7.18 7.64
N GLY A 21 14.92 6.65 6.48
CA GLY A 21 15.00 5.20 6.25
C GLY A 21 13.63 4.51 6.12
N VAL A 22 12.57 5.27 5.82
CA VAL A 22 11.20 4.76 5.66
C VAL A 22 10.74 4.83 4.21
N VAL A 23 9.78 3.98 3.85
CA VAL A 23 9.19 3.96 2.50
C VAL A 23 8.25 5.15 2.35
N PRO A 24 8.43 6.03 1.34
CA PRO A 24 7.50 7.13 1.09
C PRO A 24 6.08 6.64 0.79
N ARG A 25 5.05 7.35 1.28
CA ARG A 25 3.65 7.04 0.93
C ARG A 25 3.23 7.57 -0.45
N ILE A 26 3.88 8.65 -0.93
CA ILE A 26 3.60 9.30 -2.22
C ILE A 26 4.86 9.46 -3.05
N GLY A 27 4.72 9.50 -4.38
CA GLY A 27 5.83 9.76 -5.32
C GLY A 27 6.76 8.58 -5.56
N LEU A 28 6.43 7.40 -5.05
CA LEU A 28 7.22 6.17 -5.21
C LEU A 28 7.49 5.82 -6.68
N GLU A 29 6.53 6.11 -7.55
CA GLU A 29 6.60 5.93 -9.00
C GLU A 29 7.78 6.65 -9.65
N HIS A 30 8.31 7.70 -9.02
CA HIS A 30 9.47 8.44 -9.53
C HIS A 30 10.81 7.81 -9.16
N ILE A 31 10.86 6.89 -8.20
CA ILE A 31 12.08 6.28 -7.69
C ILE A 31 12.10 4.75 -7.81
N ALA A 32 10.98 4.14 -8.23
CA ALA A 32 10.87 2.71 -8.44
C ALA A 32 11.73 2.25 -9.63
N VAL A 33 12.68 1.34 -9.38
CA VAL A 33 13.54 0.76 -10.41
C VAL A 33 13.52 -0.77 -10.34
N GLY A 34 13.61 -1.43 -11.51
CA GLY A 34 13.87 -2.87 -11.60
C GLY A 34 12.76 -3.81 -11.13
N ARG A 35 11.49 -3.37 -11.13
CA ARG A 35 10.33 -4.15 -10.64
C ARG A 35 9.23 -4.39 -11.68
N LYS A 36 9.56 -4.25 -12.97
CA LYS A 36 8.57 -4.37 -14.05
C LYS A 36 7.80 -5.69 -13.99
N PRO A 37 8.45 -6.87 -13.85
CA PRO A 37 7.72 -8.14 -13.84
C PRO A 37 6.78 -8.27 -12.63
N GLU A 38 7.21 -7.84 -11.44
CA GLU A 38 6.37 -7.90 -10.25
C GLU A 38 5.17 -6.94 -10.34
N ILE A 39 5.38 -5.73 -10.87
CA ILE A 39 4.31 -4.76 -11.08
C ILE A 39 3.31 -5.27 -12.12
N GLU A 40 3.78 -5.77 -13.27
CA GLU A 40 2.92 -6.32 -14.31
C GLU A 40 2.05 -7.48 -13.80
N ALA A 41 2.62 -8.38 -12.99
CA ALA A 41 1.87 -9.45 -12.36
C ALA A 41 0.76 -8.90 -11.46
N ILE A 42 1.06 -7.93 -10.59
CA ILE A 42 0.07 -7.31 -9.69
C ILE A 42 -1.02 -6.58 -10.48
N LEU A 43 -0.66 -5.83 -11.51
CA LEU A 43 -1.64 -5.10 -12.31
C LEU A 43 -2.65 -6.06 -12.95
N LYS A 44 -2.18 -7.20 -13.46
CA LYS A 44 -3.04 -8.27 -13.97
C LYS A 44 -3.98 -8.84 -12.90
N ASP A 45 -3.50 -9.02 -11.67
CA ASP A 45 -4.40 -9.46 -10.59
C ASP A 45 -5.45 -8.40 -10.24
N LEU A 46 -5.07 -7.11 -10.23
CA LEU A 46 -6.03 -6.02 -10.00
C LEU A 46 -7.08 -5.95 -11.09
N ASP A 47 -6.72 -6.21 -12.35
CA ASP A 47 -7.69 -6.33 -13.46
C ASP A 47 -8.68 -7.48 -13.20
N ASN A 48 -8.18 -8.68 -12.86
CA ASN A 48 -9.03 -9.83 -12.54
C ASN A 48 -9.95 -9.57 -11.34
N ILE A 49 -9.47 -8.87 -10.30
CA ILE A 49 -10.25 -8.54 -9.10
C ILE A 49 -11.35 -7.53 -9.45
N ALA A 50 -11.08 -6.58 -10.36
CA ALA A 50 -12.09 -5.62 -10.81
C ALA A 50 -13.28 -6.31 -11.51
N GLU A 51 -13.06 -7.48 -12.12
CA GLU A 51 -14.08 -8.31 -12.76
C GLU A 51 -14.81 -9.27 -11.78
N GLY A 52 -14.57 -9.15 -10.47
CA GLY A 52 -15.20 -9.97 -9.42
C GLY A 52 -14.38 -11.19 -8.99
N GLY A 53 -13.14 -11.31 -9.45
CA GLY A 53 -12.21 -12.33 -9.00
C GLY A 53 -11.60 -12.06 -7.62
N ALA A 54 -10.74 -12.98 -7.16
CA ALA A 54 -9.95 -12.84 -5.94
C ALA A 54 -8.53 -13.37 -6.18
N ALA A 55 -7.55 -12.77 -5.50
CA ALA A 55 -6.17 -13.22 -5.54
C ALA A 55 -5.53 -13.19 -4.14
N PHE A 56 -4.61 -14.11 -3.91
CA PHE A 56 -3.77 -14.14 -2.71
C PHE A 56 -2.31 -14.29 -3.13
N LYS A 57 -1.41 -13.54 -2.49
CA LYS A 57 0.03 -13.59 -2.76
C LYS A 57 0.84 -13.53 -1.49
N LEU A 58 1.98 -14.23 -1.51
CA LEU A 58 3.04 -14.13 -0.53
C LEU A 58 4.30 -13.57 -1.21
N ILE A 59 4.82 -12.47 -0.70
CA ILE A 59 6.05 -11.84 -1.20
C ILE A 59 7.19 -12.17 -0.23
N THR A 60 8.14 -12.98 -0.69
CA THR A 60 9.29 -13.43 0.11
C THR A 60 10.59 -12.81 -0.43
N GLY A 61 11.62 -12.72 0.42
CA GLY A 61 12.90 -12.11 0.03
C GLY A 61 13.74 -11.66 1.21
N ARG A 62 15.03 -11.39 0.95
CA ARG A 62 16.01 -10.98 1.98
C ARG A 62 15.62 -9.64 2.64
N TYR A 63 16.11 -9.40 3.86
CA TYR A 63 15.97 -8.07 4.48
C TYR A 63 16.60 -7.00 3.58
N GLY A 64 15.98 -5.83 3.49
CA GLY A 64 16.42 -4.75 2.60
C GLY A 64 16.12 -4.96 1.09
N SER A 65 15.53 -6.08 0.68
CA SER A 65 15.25 -6.35 -0.75
C SER A 65 14.07 -5.54 -1.34
N GLY A 66 13.56 -4.53 -0.63
CA GLY A 66 12.47 -3.67 -1.11
C GLY A 66 11.06 -4.27 -1.04
N LYS A 67 10.80 -5.24 -0.16
CA LYS A 67 9.46 -5.85 -0.01
C LYS A 67 8.40 -4.84 0.45
N SER A 68 8.69 -4.07 1.51
CA SER A 68 7.77 -3.02 2.00
C SER A 68 7.55 -1.92 0.95
N PHE A 69 8.60 -1.61 0.19
CA PHE A 69 8.52 -0.70 -0.95
C PHE A 69 7.56 -1.24 -2.03
N LEU A 70 7.67 -2.52 -2.38
CA LEU A 70 6.76 -3.18 -3.32
C LEU A 70 5.32 -3.19 -2.81
N LEU A 71 5.08 -3.53 -1.54
CA LEU A 71 3.74 -3.48 -0.94
C LEU A 71 3.12 -2.07 -1.02
N GLN A 72 3.91 -1.03 -0.76
CA GLN A 72 3.42 0.34 -0.87
C GLN A 72 3.13 0.74 -2.33
N MET A 73 3.93 0.29 -3.31
CA MET A 73 3.60 0.48 -4.73
C MET A 73 2.28 -0.20 -5.11
N ILE A 74 2.07 -1.44 -4.67
CA ILE A 74 0.82 -2.19 -4.91
C ILE A 74 -0.38 -1.42 -4.36
N ARG A 75 -0.25 -0.93 -3.12
CA ARG A 75 -1.26 -0.09 -2.47
C ARG A 75 -1.59 1.16 -3.31
N ASN A 76 -0.57 1.87 -3.80
CA ASN A 76 -0.78 3.07 -4.62
C ASN A 76 -1.48 2.73 -5.93
N TYR A 77 -1.03 1.71 -6.66
CA TYR A 77 -1.69 1.27 -7.90
C TYR A 77 -3.14 0.84 -7.68
N ALA A 78 -3.44 0.14 -6.59
CA ALA A 78 -4.80 -0.27 -6.25
C ALA A 78 -5.69 0.96 -5.97
N MET A 79 -5.23 1.93 -5.18
CA MET A 79 -5.98 3.18 -4.95
C MET A 79 -6.15 3.99 -6.25
N ASP A 80 -5.13 4.02 -7.10
CA ASP A 80 -5.19 4.63 -8.44
C ASP A 80 -6.10 3.87 -9.41
N ARG A 81 -6.58 2.69 -9.06
CA ARG A 81 -7.61 1.95 -9.81
C ARG A 81 -8.99 1.99 -9.13
N GLY A 82 -9.13 2.74 -8.04
CA GLY A 82 -10.40 2.93 -7.34
C GLY A 82 -10.69 1.89 -6.26
N PHE A 83 -9.74 1.02 -5.93
CA PHE A 83 -9.89 0.08 -4.83
C PHE A 83 -9.79 0.77 -3.47
N ALA A 84 -10.52 0.24 -2.49
CA ALA A 84 -10.25 0.49 -1.09
C ALA A 84 -9.14 -0.46 -0.61
N VAL A 85 -8.17 0.07 0.12
CA VAL A 85 -6.98 -0.67 0.56
C VAL A 85 -6.79 -0.51 2.06
N ALA A 86 -6.52 -1.61 2.75
CA ALA A 86 -6.08 -1.63 4.14
C ALA A 86 -4.71 -2.32 4.24
N ASP A 87 -3.78 -1.71 4.95
CA ASP A 87 -2.48 -2.28 5.32
C ASP A 87 -2.29 -2.24 6.84
N GLY A 88 -1.52 -3.19 7.36
CA GLY A 88 -1.23 -3.32 8.77
C GLY A 88 -0.08 -4.30 9.01
N ASP A 89 0.58 -4.15 10.15
CA ASP A 89 1.73 -4.96 10.52
C ASP A 89 1.33 -6.12 11.42
N LEU A 90 1.78 -7.33 11.06
CA LEU A 90 1.63 -8.48 11.92
C LEU A 90 2.71 -8.47 13.02
N SER A 91 2.28 -8.64 14.26
CA SER A 91 3.09 -8.67 15.47
C SER A 91 2.50 -9.67 16.49
N PRO A 92 3.21 -10.03 17.58
CA PRO A 92 2.65 -10.91 18.61
C PRO A 92 1.32 -10.41 19.20
N GLU A 93 1.11 -9.10 19.23
CA GLU A 93 -0.10 -8.42 19.71
C GLU A 93 -1.15 -8.25 18.60
N ARG A 94 -0.74 -8.25 17.33
CA ARG A 94 -1.60 -8.09 16.14
C ARG A 94 -1.38 -9.24 15.16
N ARG A 95 -2.15 -10.31 15.32
CA ARG A 95 -2.09 -11.51 14.48
C ARG A 95 -3.49 -11.96 14.12
N LEU A 96 -3.59 -12.68 13.00
CA LEU A 96 -4.88 -13.09 12.44
C LEU A 96 -5.77 -13.90 13.40
N VAL A 97 -5.16 -14.68 14.31
CA VAL A 97 -5.87 -15.50 15.30
C VAL A 97 -5.19 -15.40 16.67
N GLY A 98 -5.98 -15.32 17.74
CA GLY A 98 -5.50 -15.39 19.10
C GLY A 98 -6.61 -15.32 20.14
N THR A 99 -6.32 -15.74 21.36
CA THR A 99 -7.31 -15.87 22.46
C THR A 99 -7.40 -14.62 23.34
N LYS A 100 -6.52 -13.63 23.16
CA LYS A 100 -6.44 -12.42 23.98
C LYS A 100 -6.82 -11.17 23.17
N GLY A 101 -7.75 -11.31 22.23
CA GLY A 101 -8.21 -10.21 21.38
C GLY A 101 -7.22 -9.78 20.30
N GLN A 102 -6.14 -10.54 20.04
CA GLN A 102 -5.15 -10.16 19.01
C GLN A 102 -5.76 -10.09 17.61
N GLY A 103 -6.64 -11.03 17.26
CA GLY A 103 -7.37 -10.99 15.98
C GLY A 103 -8.23 -9.74 15.87
N LEU A 104 -8.97 -9.40 16.93
CA LEU A 104 -9.77 -8.18 16.99
C LEU A 104 -8.91 -6.91 16.87
N ALA A 105 -7.71 -6.90 17.45
CA ALA A 105 -6.76 -5.80 17.31
C ALA A 105 -6.32 -5.63 15.85
N THR A 106 -6.01 -6.71 15.14
CA THR A 106 -5.70 -6.67 13.70
C THR A 106 -6.88 -6.14 12.88
N TYR A 107 -8.09 -6.63 13.10
CA TYR A 107 -9.26 -6.10 12.39
C TYR A 107 -9.49 -4.60 12.65
N ARG A 108 -9.36 -4.15 13.90
CA ARG A 108 -9.49 -2.72 14.23
C ARG A 108 -8.44 -1.87 13.53
N GLU A 109 -7.19 -2.33 13.48
CA GLU A 109 -6.12 -1.65 12.75
C GLU A 109 -6.44 -1.55 11.26
N LEU A 110 -6.81 -2.66 10.62
CA LEU A 110 -7.16 -2.68 9.19
C LEU A 110 -8.33 -1.75 8.87
N MET A 111 -9.37 -1.73 9.69
CA MET A 111 -10.51 -0.82 9.50
C MET A 111 -10.13 0.64 9.70
N THR A 112 -9.23 0.93 10.65
CA THR A 112 -8.71 2.29 10.90
C THR A 112 -7.84 2.77 9.74
N ASN A 113 -7.00 1.89 9.20
CA ASN A 113 -6.09 2.17 8.11
C ASN A 113 -6.75 2.06 6.72
N LEU A 114 -8.04 1.73 6.65
CA LEU A 114 -8.76 1.63 5.39
C LEU A 114 -8.66 2.96 4.63
N SER A 115 -8.25 2.88 3.38
CA SER A 115 -7.84 4.03 2.58
C SER A 115 -8.36 3.95 1.16
N THR A 116 -8.50 5.10 0.52
CA THR A 116 -8.92 5.24 -0.88
C THR A 116 -8.07 6.31 -1.54
N ARG A 117 -8.23 6.51 -2.86
CA ARG A 117 -7.52 7.57 -3.59
C ARG A 117 -7.68 8.96 -2.98
N THR A 118 -8.86 9.27 -2.42
CA THR A 118 -9.16 10.59 -1.84
C THR A 118 -8.79 10.70 -0.36
N ARG A 119 -8.60 9.58 0.34
CA ARG A 119 -8.09 9.50 1.72
C ARG A 119 -6.98 8.45 1.80
N PRO A 120 -5.74 8.78 1.38
CA PRO A 120 -4.63 7.84 1.29
C PRO A 120 -3.92 7.54 2.62
N ASP A 121 -4.24 8.27 3.69
CA ASP A 121 -3.59 8.17 5.00
C ASP A 121 -4.45 7.43 6.06
N GLY A 122 -5.49 6.70 5.63
CA GLY A 122 -6.42 5.99 6.51
C GLY A 122 -7.75 6.74 6.74
N GLY A 123 -8.62 6.16 7.56
CA GLY A 123 -9.90 6.76 7.95
C GLY A 123 -10.89 6.92 6.79
N ALA A 124 -10.76 6.15 5.72
CA ALA A 124 -11.66 6.22 4.57
C ALA A 124 -13.00 5.49 4.79
N LEU A 125 -13.12 4.68 5.85
CA LEU A 125 -14.34 3.91 6.14
C LEU A 125 -15.59 4.78 6.19
N GLU A 126 -15.52 5.90 6.92
CA GLU A 126 -16.64 6.83 7.04
C GLU A 126 -17.07 7.36 5.66
N THR A 127 -16.12 7.80 4.84
CA THR A 127 -16.38 8.32 3.49
C THR A 127 -16.93 7.25 2.54
N ILE A 128 -16.57 5.97 2.75
CA ILE A 128 -17.12 4.85 1.98
C ILE A 128 -18.58 4.59 2.37
N LEU A 129 -18.91 4.66 3.67
CA LEU A 129 -20.25 4.35 4.18
C LEU A 129 -21.26 5.49 4.03
N GLN A 130 -20.80 6.74 3.92
CA GLN A 130 -21.65 7.93 3.74
C GLN A 130 -21.99 8.22 2.28
N LYS A 131 -21.53 7.39 1.34
CA LYS A 131 -21.94 7.45 -0.07
C LYS A 131 -23.32 6.82 -0.26
#